data_AF-A0A9W8WD63-F1
#
_entry.id   AF-A0A9W8WD63-F1
#
_cell.length_a   1.000
_cell.length_b   1.000
_cell.length_c   1.000
_cell.angle_alpha   90.00
_cell.angle_beta   90.00
_cell.angle_gamma   90.00
#
_symmetry.space_group_name_H-M   'P 1'
#
loop_
_entity.id
_entity.type
_entity.pdbx_description
1 polymer ?
#
loop_
_entity_poly.entity_id
_entity_poly.type
_entity_poly.pdbx_seq_one_letter_code
_entity_poly.pdbx_strand_id
1 'polypeptide(L)'
;MEAAALRLQKESKGYLDSLRAMTASQMRIAETIDAFYGDSGAKDGVSRSYKQAVEDLDAETIKALDGPYRTTVLDPISRFCAYFPDVNEAIKKRSHKLLDYDALRAKVKKLAEKPDKDATKLPRTEKEMEMAKAAYEQLNEQLSSELPQLIDLRVPYLDPSFEALVKIQLRFCAEAYSRMAQVQQYLDADTRDQYAEGQLDARVEQVLQEIRELSISGTV
;
A
#
# COMPACT_ATOMS: atom_id res chain seq x y z
N MET A 1 4.23 15.18 0.26
CA MET A 1 3.83 14.21 1.30
C MET A 1 2.54 13.49 0.90
N GLU A 2 1.42 14.20 0.70
CA GLU A 2 0.13 13.62 0.31
C GLU A 2 0.21 12.62 -0.86
N ALA A 3 0.76 13.03 -2.00
CA ALA A 3 0.87 12.15 -3.17
C ALA A 3 1.62 10.84 -2.88
N ALA A 4 2.68 10.88 -2.05
CA ALA A 4 3.42 9.68 -1.66
C ALA A 4 2.60 8.78 -0.73
N ALA A 5 1.86 9.35 0.22
CA ALA A 5 1.00 8.61 1.14
C ALA A 5 -0.20 7.97 0.43
N LEU A 6 -0.85 8.68 -0.51
CA LEU A 6 -1.92 8.11 -1.34
C LEU A 6 -1.41 6.98 -2.24
N ARG A 7 -0.20 7.14 -2.80
CA ARG A 7 0.45 6.04 -3.54
C ARG A 7 0.71 4.86 -2.61
N LEU A 8 1.28 5.09 -1.42
CA LEU A 8 1.51 4.04 -0.43
C LEU A 8 0.21 3.31 -0.07
N GLN A 9 -0.90 4.02 0.14
CA GLN A 9 -2.21 3.43 0.40
C GLN A 9 -2.64 2.49 -0.75
N LYS A 10 -2.52 2.96 -2.00
CA LYS A 10 -2.86 2.17 -3.18
C LYS A 10 -1.99 0.92 -3.30
N GLU A 11 -0.67 1.07 -3.20
CA GLU A 11 0.27 -0.05 -3.33
C GLU A 11 0.12 -1.05 -2.17
N SER A 12 -0.12 -0.58 -0.94
CA SER A 12 -0.34 -1.46 0.22
C SER A 12 -1.59 -2.30 0.07
N LYS A 13 -2.67 -1.74 -0.51
CA LYS A 13 -3.87 -2.50 -0.85
C LYS A 13 -3.57 -3.49 -1.99
N GLY A 14 -2.90 -3.01 -3.04
CA GLY A 14 -2.49 -3.84 -4.17
C GLY A 14 -1.67 -5.06 -3.75
N TYR A 15 -0.74 -4.88 -2.80
CA TYR A 15 0.05 -5.98 -2.25
C TYR A 15 -0.81 -7.09 -1.61
N LEU A 16 -1.80 -6.73 -0.79
CA LEU A 16 -2.70 -7.71 -0.18
C LEU A 16 -3.52 -8.46 -1.23
N ASP A 17 -4.01 -7.74 -2.23
CA ASP A 17 -4.78 -8.34 -3.34
C ASP A 17 -3.91 -9.26 -4.20
N SER A 18 -2.64 -8.89 -4.45
CA SER A 18 -1.66 -9.75 -5.11
C SER A 18 -1.35 -11.01 -4.30
N LEU A 19 -1.21 -10.90 -2.98
CA LEU A 19 -0.97 -12.05 -2.11
C LEU A 19 -2.13 -13.07 -2.19
N ARG A 20 -3.38 -12.58 -2.12
CA ARG A 20 -4.59 -13.42 -2.28
C ARG A 20 -4.68 -14.05 -3.68
N ALA A 21 -4.36 -13.29 -4.73
CA ALA A 21 -4.37 -13.80 -6.10
C ALA A 21 -3.29 -14.86 -6.33
N MET A 22 -2.13 -14.71 -5.70
CA MET A 22 -1.04 -15.68 -5.74
C MET A 22 -1.43 -16.98 -5.05
N THR A 23 -2.08 -16.94 -3.89
CA THR A 23 -2.47 -18.18 -3.18
C THR A 23 -3.62 -18.90 -3.86
N ALA A 24 -4.63 -18.18 -4.37
CA ALA A 24 -5.63 -18.75 -5.27
C ALA A 24 -4.99 -19.33 -6.55
N SER A 25 -3.91 -18.69 -7.02
CA SER A 25 -2.89 -19.16 -7.95
C SER A 25 -2.46 -20.60 -7.69
N GLN A 26 -1.78 -20.74 -6.55
CA GLN A 26 -1.16 -21.96 -6.07
C GLN A 26 -2.20 -23.06 -5.82
N MET A 27 -3.37 -22.72 -5.29
CA MET A 27 -4.46 -23.67 -5.02
C MET A 27 -4.94 -24.35 -6.32
N ARG A 28 -5.16 -23.57 -7.39
CA ARG A 28 -5.53 -24.13 -8.70
C ARG A 28 -4.44 -25.03 -9.31
N ILE A 29 -3.18 -24.67 -9.12
CA ILE A 29 -2.05 -25.50 -9.56
C ILE A 29 -2.05 -26.82 -8.80
N ALA A 30 -2.22 -26.77 -7.48
CA ALA A 30 -2.31 -27.97 -6.65
C ALA A 30 -3.47 -28.89 -7.02
N GLU A 31 -4.66 -28.34 -7.25
CA GLU A 31 -5.83 -29.09 -7.74
C GLU A 31 -5.53 -29.78 -9.09
N THR A 32 -4.85 -29.07 -10.00
CA THR A 32 -4.49 -29.60 -11.31
C THR A 32 -3.47 -30.74 -11.18
N ILE A 33 -2.42 -30.56 -10.37
CA ILE A 33 -1.41 -31.60 -10.12
C ILE A 33 -2.06 -32.84 -9.51
N ASP A 34 -2.94 -32.68 -8.52
CA ASP A 34 -3.67 -33.80 -7.91
C ASP A 34 -4.62 -34.49 -8.90
N ALA A 35 -5.25 -33.76 -9.82
CA ALA A 35 -6.10 -34.36 -10.85
C ALA A 35 -5.33 -35.28 -11.82
N PHE A 36 -4.09 -34.91 -12.20
CA PHE A 36 -3.25 -35.71 -13.09
C PHE A 36 -2.51 -36.84 -12.36
N TYR A 37 -1.96 -36.53 -11.18
CA TYR A 37 -0.99 -37.39 -10.48
C TYR A 37 -1.54 -38.05 -9.22
N GLY A 38 -2.77 -37.74 -8.79
CA GLY A 38 -3.46 -38.42 -7.70
C GLY A 38 -3.93 -39.82 -8.10
N ASP A 39 -5.23 -40.11 -7.94
CA ASP A 39 -5.76 -41.47 -8.13
C ASP A 39 -5.57 -42.04 -9.56
N SER A 40 -5.33 -41.15 -10.54
CA SER A 40 -5.17 -41.48 -11.96
C SER A 40 -3.71 -41.67 -12.40
N GLY A 41 -2.71 -41.30 -11.58
CA GLY A 41 -1.32 -41.13 -12.02
C GLY A 41 -0.28 -41.84 -11.17
N ALA A 42 0.15 -41.24 -10.05
CA ALA A 42 1.20 -41.76 -9.19
C ALA A 42 0.64 -42.29 -7.87
N LYS A 43 1.07 -43.47 -7.44
CA LYS A 43 0.63 -44.09 -6.17
C LYS A 43 1.45 -43.66 -4.94
N ASP A 44 2.34 -42.68 -5.11
CA ASP A 44 3.25 -42.19 -4.08
C ASP A 44 2.59 -41.24 -3.06
N GLY A 45 1.42 -40.69 -3.39
CA GLY A 45 0.68 -39.76 -2.53
C GLY A 45 1.28 -38.35 -2.46
N VAL A 46 2.32 -38.06 -3.24
CA VAL A 46 3.04 -36.78 -3.23
C VAL A 46 2.14 -35.64 -3.69
N SER A 47 1.36 -35.85 -4.77
CA SER A 47 0.43 -34.84 -5.29
C SER A 47 -0.65 -34.45 -4.27
N ARG A 48 -1.17 -35.44 -3.54
CA ARG A 48 -2.20 -35.25 -2.51
C ARG A 48 -1.61 -34.53 -1.29
N SER A 49 -0.39 -34.87 -0.88
CA SER A 49 0.31 -34.14 0.19
C SER A 49 0.59 -32.69 -0.20
N TYR A 50 1.06 -32.45 -1.44
CA TYR A 50 1.30 -31.10 -1.94
C TYR A 50 0.01 -30.27 -1.92
N LYS A 51 -1.11 -30.84 -2.38
CA LYS A 51 -2.41 -30.18 -2.34
C LYS A 51 -2.84 -29.83 -0.93
N GLN A 52 -2.74 -30.78 0.01
CA GLN A 52 -3.05 -30.52 1.42
C GLN A 52 -2.18 -29.38 1.98
N ALA A 53 -0.88 -29.38 1.69
CA ALA A 53 0.02 -28.34 2.17
C ALA A 53 -0.34 -26.95 1.64
N VAL A 54 -0.83 -26.86 0.39
CA VAL A 54 -1.31 -25.61 -0.21
C VAL A 54 -2.67 -25.19 0.36
N GLU A 55 -3.59 -26.12 0.59
CA GLU A 55 -4.88 -25.86 1.24
C GLU A 55 -4.68 -25.33 2.66
N ASP A 56 -3.79 -25.94 3.44
CA ASP A 56 -3.48 -25.49 4.80
C ASP A 56 -2.79 -24.12 4.80
N LEU A 57 -1.93 -23.85 3.81
CA LEU A 57 -1.31 -22.52 3.63
C LEU A 57 -2.35 -21.43 3.36
N ASP A 58 -3.33 -21.69 2.48
CA ASP A 58 -4.39 -20.72 2.21
C ASP A 58 -5.31 -20.53 3.43
N ALA A 59 -5.73 -21.63 4.06
CA ALA A 59 -6.70 -21.60 5.15
C ALA A 59 -6.14 -21.02 6.44
N GLU A 60 -4.93 -21.41 6.83
CA GLU A 60 -4.37 -21.10 8.16
C GLU A 60 -3.42 -19.91 8.14
N THR A 61 -2.74 -19.65 7.02
CA THR A 61 -1.77 -18.57 6.93
C THR A 61 -2.41 -17.32 6.31
N ILE A 62 -2.97 -17.40 5.10
CA ILE A 62 -3.47 -16.19 4.42
C ILE A 62 -4.68 -15.58 5.13
N LYS A 63 -5.69 -16.39 5.47
CA LYS A 63 -6.88 -15.88 6.18
C LYS A 63 -6.51 -15.30 7.55
N ALA A 64 -5.53 -15.89 8.23
CA ALA A 64 -5.05 -15.39 9.51
C ALA A 64 -4.21 -14.11 9.39
N LEU A 65 -3.57 -13.86 8.25
CA LEU A 65 -2.79 -12.64 8.00
C LEU A 65 -3.63 -11.46 7.50
N ASP A 66 -4.80 -11.72 6.90
CA ASP A 66 -5.65 -10.67 6.31
C ASP A 66 -6.10 -9.62 7.34
N GLY A 67 -6.60 -10.07 8.48
CA GLY A 67 -7.04 -9.20 9.58
C GLY A 67 -5.89 -8.34 10.13
N PRO A 68 -4.78 -8.96 10.60
CA PRO A 68 -3.60 -8.23 11.05
C PRO A 68 -3.07 -7.25 10.02
N TYR A 69 -2.99 -7.61 8.73
CA TYR A 69 -2.53 -6.71 7.68
C TYR A 69 -3.44 -5.49 7.53
N ARG A 70 -4.76 -5.68 7.52
CA ARG A 70 -5.72 -4.58 7.49
C ARG A 70 -5.53 -3.64 8.68
N THR A 71 -5.53 -4.18 9.89
CA THR A 71 -5.47 -3.40 11.12
C THR A 71 -4.14 -2.67 11.32
N THR A 72 -3.02 -3.28 10.93
CA THR A 72 -1.68 -2.75 11.23
C THR A 72 -1.05 -1.99 10.06
N VAL A 73 -1.50 -2.24 8.82
CA VAL A 73 -0.95 -1.60 7.61
C VAL A 73 -2.01 -0.74 6.92
N LEU A 74 -3.14 -1.31 6.47
CA LEU A 74 -4.10 -0.58 5.64
C LEU A 74 -4.86 0.51 6.38
N ASP A 75 -5.38 0.21 7.57
CA ASP A 75 -6.22 1.14 8.33
C ASP A 75 -5.42 2.36 8.80
N PRO A 76 -4.19 2.23 9.36
CA PRO A 76 -3.38 3.38 9.73
C PRO A 76 -3.01 4.26 8.52
N ILE A 77 -2.56 3.66 7.41
CA ILE A 77 -2.21 4.41 6.19
C ILE A 77 -3.46 5.13 5.65
N SER A 78 -4.62 4.46 5.64
CA SER A 78 -5.88 5.07 5.19
C SER A 78 -6.32 6.22 6.09
N ARG A 79 -6.18 6.06 7.41
CA ARG A 79 -6.49 7.11 8.37
C ARG A 79 -5.56 8.31 8.23
N PHE A 80 -4.27 8.09 7.98
CA PHE A 80 -3.32 9.16 7.68
C PHE A 80 -3.73 9.93 6.43
N CYS A 81 -4.08 9.24 5.35
CA CYS A 81 -4.54 9.85 4.11
C CYS A 81 -5.85 10.63 4.28
N ALA A 82 -6.72 10.21 5.20
CA ALA A 82 -8.01 10.86 5.45
C ALA A 82 -7.89 12.28 6.02
N TYR A 83 -6.72 12.68 6.55
CA TYR A 83 -6.50 14.05 7.03
C TYR A 83 -6.21 15.06 5.91
N PHE A 84 -5.73 14.61 4.74
CA PHE A 84 -5.32 15.54 3.68
C PHE A 84 -6.45 16.43 3.14
N PRO A 85 -7.69 15.95 2.93
CA PRO A 85 -8.80 16.79 2.49
C PRO A 85 -9.02 18.01 3.41
N ASP A 86 -9.03 17.80 4.73
CA ASP A 86 -9.25 18.88 5.70
C ASP A 86 -8.08 19.88 5.72
N VAL A 87 -6.85 19.37 5.64
CA VAL A 87 -5.63 20.19 5.54
C VAL A 87 -5.66 21.04 4.26
N ASN A 88 -6.05 20.44 3.12
CA ASN A 88 -6.15 21.11 1.84
C ASN A 88 -7.22 22.21 1.84
N GLU A 89 -8.38 21.97 2.47
CA GLU A 89 -9.42 22.98 2.62
C GLU A 89 -8.97 24.12 3.56
N ALA A 90 -8.20 23.84 4.62
CA ALA A 90 -7.61 24.88 5.45
C ALA A 90 -6.61 25.76 4.67
N ILE A 91 -5.73 25.15 3.86
CA ILE A 91 -4.76 25.86 3.00
C ILE A 91 -5.50 26.74 1.96
N LYS A 92 -6.56 26.20 1.36
CA LYS A 92 -7.41 26.92 0.40
C LYS A 92 -8.12 28.10 1.07
N LYS A 93 -8.67 27.90 2.27
CA LYS A 93 -9.32 28.95 3.05
C LYS A 93 -8.34 30.07 3.42
N ARG A 94 -7.12 29.73 3.85
CA ARG A 94 -6.04 30.71 4.08
C ARG A 94 -5.76 31.52 2.81
N SER A 95 -5.65 30.85 1.66
CA SER A 95 -5.38 31.50 0.37
C SER A 95 -6.49 32.48 -0.01
N HIS A 96 -7.76 32.11 0.19
CA HIS A 96 -8.88 33.03 -0.03
C HIS A 96 -8.85 34.23 0.92
N LYS A 97 -8.54 34.02 2.21
CA LYS A 97 -8.44 35.11 3.18
C LYS A 97 -7.30 36.08 2.89
N LEU A 98 -6.20 35.60 2.32
CA LEU A 98 -5.13 36.46 1.84
C LEU A 98 -5.62 37.37 0.71
N LEU A 99 -6.36 36.83 -0.26
CA LEU A 99 -6.92 37.61 -1.37
C LEU A 99 -7.93 38.67 -0.88
N ASP A 100 -8.82 38.31 0.05
CA ASP A 100 -9.77 39.24 0.69
C ASP A 100 -9.02 40.41 1.36
N TYR A 101 -7.98 40.07 2.15
CA TYR A 101 -7.14 41.04 2.84
C TYR A 101 -6.39 41.96 1.86
N ASP A 102 -5.72 41.41 0.85
CA ASP A 102 -4.97 42.19 -0.14
C ASP A 102 -5.89 43.13 -0.95
N ALA A 103 -7.11 42.68 -1.29
CA ALA A 103 -8.11 43.51 -1.97
C ALA A 103 -8.54 44.71 -1.11
N LEU A 104 -8.82 44.48 0.18
CA LEU A 104 -9.17 45.54 1.12
C LEU A 104 -7.99 46.48 1.39
N ARG A 105 -6.76 45.95 1.54
CA ARG A 105 -5.54 46.75 1.69
C ARG A 105 -5.32 47.67 0.49
N ALA A 106 -5.50 47.16 -0.73
CA ALA A 106 -5.41 47.96 -1.94
C ALA A 106 -6.49 49.05 -2.01
N LYS A 107 -7.72 48.75 -1.54
CA LYS A 107 -8.82 49.72 -1.47
C LYS A 107 -8.56 50.82 -0.44
N VAL A 108 -8.06 50.48 0.75
CA VAL A 108 -7.63 51.46 1.77
C VAL A 108 -6.55 52.37 1.21
N LYS A 109 -5.50 51.81 0.59
CA LYS A 109 -4.42 52.60 -0.04
C LYS A 109 -4.97 53.61 -1.05
N LYS A 110 -5.87 53.18 -1.93
CA LYS A 110 -6.51 54.07 -2.93
C LYS A 110 -7.35 55.19 -2.28
N LEU A 111 -8.10 54.88 -1.22
CA LEU A 111 -8.91 55.87 -0.48
C LEU A 111 -8.04 56.86 0.31
N ALA A 112 -6.88 56.43 0.79
CA ALA A 112 -5.91 57.31 1.45
C ALA A 112 -5.24 58.28 0.47
N GLU A 113 -4.86 57.79 -0.72
CA GLU A 113 -4.27 58.62 -1.79
C GLU A 113 -5.29 59.58 -2.43
N LYS A 114 -6.54 59.13 -2.57
CA LYS A 114 -7.65 59.91 -3.12
C LYS A 114 -8.86 59.83 -2.19
N PRO A 115 -8.97 60.76 -1.21
CA PRO A 115 -10.07 60.80 -0.27
C PRO A 115 -11.44 60.87 -0.95
N ASP A 116 -12.40 60.10 -0.43
CA ASP A 116 -13.78 60.14 -0.89
C ASP A 116 -14.51 61.38 -0.33
N LYS A 117 -15.65 61.74 -0.93
CA LYS A 117 -16.52 62.80 -0.40
C LYS A 117 -17.13 62.40 0.94
N ASP A 118 -17.35 61.09 1.14
CA ASP A 118 -17.78 60.53 2.42
C ASP A 118 -16.56 60.27 3.34
N ALA A 119 -16.39 61.14 4.34
CA ALA A 119 -15.31 61.05 5.32
C ALA A 119 -15.35 59.77 6.18
N THR A 120 -16.49 59.08 6.25
CA THR A 120 -16.63 57.84 7.04
C THR A 120 -16.17 56.59 6.27
N LYS A 121 -16.04 56.70 4.95
CA LYS A 121 -15.73 55.56 4.07
C LYS A 121 -14.33 54.98 4.29
N LEU A 122 -13.34 55.85 4.50
CA LEU A 122 -11.96 55.41 4.79
C LEU A 122 -11.90 54.68 6.14
N PRO A 123 -12.32 55.29 7.28
CA PRO A 123 -12.34 54.61 8.59
C PRO A 123 -13.10 53.28 8.58
N ARG A 124 -14.24 53.21 7.87
CA ARG A 124 -15.01 51.98 7.74
C ARG A 124 -14.24 50.90 6.96
N THR A 125 -13.62 51.27 5.84
CA THR A 125 -12.84 50.32 5.02
C THR A 125 -11.58 49.86 5.75
N GLU A 126 -10.95 50.72 6.53
CA GLU A 126 -9.81 50.36 7.41
C GLU A 126 -10.23 49.33 8.45
N LYS A 127 -11.39 49.51 9.10
CA LYS A 127 -11.92 48.52 10.04
C LYS A 127 -12.20 47.17 9.38
N GLU A 128 -12.81 47.18 8.18
CA GLU A 128 -13.04 45.96 7.39
C GLU A 128 -11.72 45.28 7.01
N MET A 129 -10.69 46.04 6.65
CA MET A 129 -9.36 45.55 6.31
C MET A 129 -8.65 44.91 7.50
N GLU A 130 -8.70 45.52 8.69
CA GLU A 130 -8.15 44.94 9.91
C GLU A 130 -8.86 43.65 10.32
N MET A 131 -10.18 43.56 10.15
CA MET A 131 -10.92 42.30 10.38
C MET A 131 -10.49 41.20 9.41
N ALA A 132 -10.29 41.52 8.12
CA ALA A 132 -9.81 40.57 7.13
C ALA A 132 -8.35 40.13 7.41
N LYS A 133 -7.50 41.07 7.83
CA LYS A 133 -6.12 40.81 8.26
C LYS A 133 -6.08 39.81 9.41
N ALA A 134 -6.83 40.06 10.49
CA ALA A 134 -6.87 39.19 11.65
C ALA A 134 -7.34 37.77 11.29
N ALA A 135 -8.36 37.64 10.42
CA ALA A 135 -8.85 36.34 9.96
C ALA A 135 -7.83 35.58 9.10
N TYR A 136 -7.05 36.29 8.27
CA TYR A 136 -5.94 35.69 7.51
C TYR A 136 -4.79 35.27 8.45
N GLU A 137 -4.36 36.17 9.33
CA GLU A 137 -3.22 35.93 10.24
C GLU A 137 -3.48 34.74 11.15
N GLN A 138 -4.70 34.61 11.70
CA GLN A 138 -5.09 33.46 12.50
C GLN A 138 -4.88 32.12 11.75
N LEU A 139 -5.38 32.00 10.52
CA LEU A 139 -5.21 30.79 9.72
C LEU A 139 -3.75 30.59 9.28
N ASN A 140 -3.05 31.68 8.98
CA ASN A 140 -1.67 31.63 8.56
C ASN A 140 -0.74 31.13 9.68
N GLU A 141 -0.90 31.65 10.89
CA GLU A 141 -0.15 31.23 12.07
C GLU A 141 -0.43 29.77 12.41
N GLN A 142 -1.71 29.38 12.41
CA GLN A 142 -2.11 28.00 12.64
C GLN A 142 -1.43 27.05 11.64
N LEU A 143 -1.58 27.28 10.34
CA LEU A 143 -0.99 26.41 9.32
C LEU A 143 0.54 26.43 9.34
N SER A 144 1.16 27.58 9.62
CA SER A 144 2.62 27.69 9.71
C SER A 144 3.19 26.91 10.90
N SER A 145 2.41 26.77 11.97
CA SER A 145 2.77 25.96 13.14
C SER A 145 2.48 24.47 12.94
N GLU A 146 1.30 24.13 12.41
CA GLU A 146 0.81 22.74 12.37
C GLU A 146 1.36 21.93 11.20
N LEU A 147 1.59 22.53 10.01
CA LEU A 147 2.07 21.78 8.85
C LEU A 147 3.45 21.14 9.05
N PRO A 148 4.45 21.84 9.64
CA PRO A 148 5.73 21.21 9.97
C PRO A 148 5.57 20.03 10.94
N GLN A 149 4.73 20.18 11.96
CA GLN A 149 4.47 19.11 12.94
C GLN A 149 3.83 17.88 12.28
N LEU A 150 2.85 18.08 11.40
CA LEU A 150 2.23 17.00 10.62
C LEU A 150 3.28 16.26 9.78
N ILE A 151 4.19 17.01 9.15
CA ILE A 151 5.28 16.42 8.38
C ILE A 151 6.18 15.60 9.30
N ASP A 152 6.61 16.11 10.44
CA ASP A 152 7.52 15.39 11.34
C ASP A 152 6.89 14.12 11.93
N LEU A 153 5.59 14.18 12.28
CA LEU A 153 4.84 13.04 12.82
C LEU A 153 4.62 11.92 11.80
N ARG A 154 4.82 12.15 10.49
CA ARG A 154 4.64 11.11 9.46
C ARG A 154 5.48 9.87 9.72
N VAL A 155 6.70 10.04 10.25
CA VAL A 155 7.65 8.95 10.47
C VAL A 155 7.18 8.09 11.63
N PRO A 156 7.08 8.59 12.88
CA PRO A 156 6.64 7.77 14.00
C PRO A 156 5.22 7.21 13.84
N TYR A 157 4.37 7.84 13.03
CA TYR A 157 3.04 7.31 12.72
C TYR A 157 3.07 6.11 11.77
N LEU A 158 3.88 6.17 10.71
CA LEU A 158 3.91 5.11 9.67
C LEU A 158 4.92 4.00 9.96
N ASP A 159 5.95 4.25 10.77
CA ASP A 159 7.00 3.29 11.09
C ASP A 159 6.45 1.94 11.61
N PRO A 160 5.47 1.92 12.55
CA PRO A 160 4.87 0.66 13.00
C PRO A 160 4.16 -0.12 11.89
N SER A 161 3.60 0.56 10.87
CA SER A 161 2.97 -0.11 9.73
C SER A 161 4.00 -0.78 8.82
N PHE A 162 5.18 -0.17 8.63
CA PHE A 162 6.27 -0.81 7.89
C PHE A 162 6.87 -1.99 8.66
N GLU A 163 7.05 -1.85 9.98
CA GLU A 163 7.50 -2.95 10.83
C GLU A 163 6.51 -4.12 10.78
N ALA A 164 5.20 -3.84 10.89
CA ALA A 164 4.16 -4.86 10.81
C ALA A 164 4.13 -5.55 9.43
N LEU A 165 4.29 -4.79 8.33
CA LEU A 165 4.38 -5.32 6.98
C LEU A 165 5.51 -6.35 6.86
N VAL A 166 6.71 -6.01 7.33
CA VAL A 166 7.89 -6.91 7.28
C VAL A 166 7.65 -8.17 8.13
N LYS A 167 7.07 -8.02 9.33
CA LYS A 167 6.76 -9.18 10.20
C LYS A 167 5.73 -10.12 9.57
N ILE A 168 4.71 -9.56 8.91
CA ILE A 168 3.69 -10.33 8.19
C ILE A 168 4.34 -11.08 7.02
N GLN A 169 5.20 -10.42 6.24
CA GLN A 169 5.94 -11.04 5.15
C GLN A 169 6.82 -12.18 5.63
N LEU A 170 7.61 -11.94 6.68
CA LEU A 170 8.47 -12.97 7.27
C LEU A 170 7.65 -14.18 7.72
N ARG A 171 6.54 -13.94 8.44
CA ARG A 171 5.65 -15.00 8.89
C ARG A 171 5.05 -15.80 7.73
N PHE A 172 4.55 -15.10 6.71
CA PHE A 172 4.03 -15.75 5.50
C PHE A 172 5.08 -16.64 4.84
N CYS A 173 6.29 -16.11 4.58
CA CYS A 173 7.36 -16.86 3.93
C CYS A 173 7.84 -18.04 4.78
N ALA A 174 7.97 -17.89 6.10
CA ALA A 174 8.38 -18.96 6.99
C ALA A 174 7.35 -20.10 7.06
N GLU A 175 6.07 -19.75 7.15
CA GLU A 175 4.98 -20.75 7.17
C GLU A 175 4.86 -21.45 5.81
N ALA A 176 4.95 -20.70 4.69
CA ALA A 176 4.96 -21.27 3.34
C ALA A 176 6.13 -22.23 3.14
N TYR A 177 7.33 -21.84 3.53
CA TYR A 177 8.51 -22.70 3.43
C TYR A 177 8.34 -23.97 4.28
N SER A 178 7.92 -23.83 5.53
CA SER A 178 7.72 -24.98 6.44
C SER A 178 6.71 -25.98 5.88
N ARG A 179 5.56 -25.52 5.38
CA ARG A 179 4.53 -26.40 4.79
C ARG A 179 5.01 -27.07 3.52
N MET A 180 5.70 -26.35 2.64
CA MET A 180 6.24 -26.93 1.41
C MET A 180 7.37 -27.94 1.69
N ALA A 181 8.21 -27.68 2.69
CA ALA A 181 9.26 -28.61 3.09
C ALA A 181 8.71 -29.94 3.61
N GLN A 182 7.53 -29.94 4.26
CA GLN A 182 6.87 -31.18 4.70
C GLN A 182 6.48 -32.09 3.53
N VAL A 183 6.25 -31.55 2.34
CA VAL A 183 5.95 -32.37 1.14
C VAL A 183 7.14 -33.25 0.77
N GLN A 184 8.38 -32.80 1.03
CA GLN A 184 9.59 -33.56 0.72
C GLN A 184 9.66 -34.90 1.43
N GLN A 185 8.99 -35.06 2.58
CA GLN A 185 9.00 -36.33 3.31
C GLN A 185 8.26 -37.46 2.57
N TYR A 186 7.41 -37.11 1.59
CA TYR A 186 6.69 -38.06 0.76
C TYR A 186 7.47 -38.47 -0.49
N LEU A 187 8.60 -37.81 -0.78
CA LEU A 187 9.51 -38.21 -1.85
C LEU A 187 10.35 -39.41 -1.40
N ASP A 188 10.65 -40.31 -2.33
CA ASP A 188 11.54 -41.44 -2.07
C ASP A 188 12.99 -40.98 -1.78
N ALA A 189 13.83 -41.88 -1.28
CA ALA A 189 15.20 -41.54 -0.89
C ALA A 189 16.07 -41.10 -2.08
N ASP A 190 15.94 -41.77 -3.23
CA ASP A 190 16.74 -41.48 -4.43
C ASP A 190 16.39 -40.10 -4.99
N THR A 191 15.10 -39.77 -5.06
CA THR A 191 14.64 -38.43 -5.47
C THR A 191 15.16 -37.33 -4.52
N ARG A 192 15.19 -37.60 -3.21
CA ARG A 192 15.71 -36.63 -2.23
C ARG A 192 17.23 -36.43 -2.35
N ASP A 193 17.97 -37.49 -2.59
CA ASP A 193 19.42 -37.43 -2.80
C ASP A 193 19.75 -36.67 -4.09
N GLN A 194 19.03 -36.96 -5.19
CA GLN A 194 19.15 -36.22 -6.46
C GLN A 194 18.80 -34.72 -6.31
N TYR A 195 17.82 -34.39 -5.47
CA TYR A 195 17.51 -32.99 -5.15
C TYR A 195 18.65 -32.32 -4.38
N ALA A 196 19.16 -32.97 -3.33
CA ALA A 196 20.22 -32.45 -2.47
C ALA A 196 21.55 -32.23 -3.24
N GLU A 197 21.82 -33.06 -4.24
CA GLU A 197 22.99 -32.96 -5.12
C GLU A 197 22.79 -31.97 -6.29
N GLY A 198 21.61 -31.36 -6.44
CA GLY A 198 21.28 -30.41 -7.51
C GLY A 198 21.02 -31.06 -8.88
N GLN A 199 20.95 -32.39 -8.95
CA GLN A 199 20.72 -33.12 -10.20
C GLN A 199 19.30 -32.89 -10.74
N LEU A 200 18.30 -32.79 -9.86
CA LEU A 200 16.92 -32.49 -10.26
C LEU A 200 16.79 -31.08 -10.85
N ASP A 201 17.50 -30.09 -10.32
CA ASP A 201 17.44 -28.72 -10.84
C ASP A 201 17.96 -28.67 -12.29
N ALA A 202 19.10 -29.32 -12.55
CA ALA A 202 19.65 -29.43 -13.90
C ALA A 202 18.69 -30.16 -14.86
N ARG A 203 18.02 -31.22 -14.37
CA ARG A 203 17.02 -31.96 -15.16
C ARG A 203 15.78 -31.12 -15.46
N VAL A 204 15.29 -30.35 -14.49
CA VAL A 204 14.17 -29.41 -14.70
C VAL A 204 14.54 -28.36 -15.74
N GLU A 205 15.74 -27.78 -15.66
CA GLU A 205 16.21 -26.79 -16.63
C GLU A 205 16.29 -27.37 -18.04
N GLN A 206 16.80 -28.60 -18.18
CA GLN A 206 16.81 -29.32 -19.46
C GLN A 206 15.40 -29.51 -20.03
N VAL A 207 14.45 -30.01 -19.23
CA VAL A 207 13.06 -30.21 -19.67
C VAL A 207 12.40 -28.89 -20.07
N LEU A 208 12.66 -27.80 -19.33
CA LEU A 208 12.17 -26.47 -19.68
C LEU A 208 12.77 -25.96 -20.99
N GLN A 209 14.04 -26.28 -21.27
CA GLN A 209 14.67 -25.96 -22.55
C GLN A 209 14.02 -26.77 -23.69
N GLU A 210 13.82 -28.07 -23.53
CA GLU A 210 13.13 -28.93 -24.51
C GLU A 210 11.71 -28.40 -24.81
N ILE A 211 10.96 -27.97 -23.79
CA ILE A 211 9.63 -27.34 -23.98
C ILE A 211 9.72 -26.05 -24.81
N ARG A 212 10.75 -25.22 -24.60
CA ARG A 212 10.96 -23.99 -25.40
C ARG A 212 11.30 -24.32 -26.84
N GLU A 213 12.12 -25.34 -27.07
CA GLU A 213 12.49 -25.82 -28.41
C GLU A 213 11.29 -26.41 -29.15
N LEU A 214 10.37 -27.07 -28.43
CA LEU A 214 9.09 -27.54 -28.98
C LEU A 214 8.14 -26.39 -29.36
N SER A 215 8.32 -25.18 -28.79
CA SER A 215 7.51 -24.00 -29.09
C SER A 215 7.89 -23.29 -30.39
N ILE A 216 8.81 -23.85 -31.19
CA ILE A 216 9.13 -23.39 -32.56
C ILE A 216 8.05 -23.88 -33.54
N SER A 217 6.79 -23.53 -33.29
CA SER A 217 5.70 -23.46 -34.29
C SER A 217 4.47 -22.80 -33.65
N GLY A 218 4.48 -21.47 -33.52
CA GLY A 218 3.31 -20.78 -32.97
C GLY A 218 3.42 -19.29 -32.69
N THR A 219 4.10 -18.50 -33.53
CA THR A 219 3.81 -17.06 -33.65
C THR A 219 3.34 -16.78 -35.07
N VAL A 220 2.02 -16.79 -35.25
CA VAL A 220 1.31 -15.99 -36.25
C VAL A 220 0.47 -14.99 -35.47
#